data_AF-A0A6F9LCB7-F1
#
_entry.id   AF-A0A6F9LCB7-F1
#
_cell.length_a   1.000
_cell.length_b   1.000
_cell.length_c   1.000
_cell.angle_alpha   90.00
_cell.angle_beta   90.00
_cell.angle_gamma   90.00
#
_symmetry.space_group_name_H-M   'P 1'
#
loop_
_entity.id
_entity.type
_entity.pdbx_description
1 polymer ?
#
loop_
_entity_poly.entity_id
_entity_poly.type
_entity_poly.pdbx_seq_one_letter_code
_entity_poly.pdbx_strand_id
1 'polypeptide(L)'
;MQQKCFCISKMIRFSKIIILLTVASLAGIVVFGNVTDCNSNFQFVSHVMSMDTKPDYLGNAIVYRAITSPVIHHIGYIAIILFETFITLTALKGAYDMFKARNLDAQSFHNAKIFGIVSLTCCCILWFFAFQVVAAEWFGMWMSKVWNG
;
A
#
# COMPACT_ATOMS: atom_id res chain seq x y z
N MET A 1 -11.76 28.18 -27.64
CA MET A 1 -11.46 27.93 -26.21
C MET A 1 -12.11 26.63 -25.69
N GLN A 2 -13.38 26.37 -26.02
CA GLN A 2 -14.15 25.19 -25.55
C GLN A 2 -13.54 23.81 -25.93
N GLN A 3 -13.02 23.64 -27.15
CA GLN A 3 -12.44 22.36 -27.60
C GLN A 3 -11.17 21.96 -26.82
N LYS A 4 -10.36 22.94 -26.39
CA LYS A 4 -9.20 22.70 -25.51
C LYS A 4 -9.63 22.23 -24.11
N CYS A 5 -10.69 22.84 -23.56
CA CYS A 5 -11.24 22.48 -22.25
C CYS A 5 -11.82 21.05 -22.22
N PHE A 6 -12.45 20.63 -23.32
CA PHE A 6 -12.94 19.27 -23.51
C PHE A 6 -11.82 18.22 -23.58
N CYS A 7 -10.73 18.53 -24.30
CA CYS A 7 -9.56 17.65 -24.39
C CYS A 7 -8.91 17.43 -23.01
N ILE A 8 -8.68 18.52 -22.26
CA ILE A 8 -8.13 18.47 -20.90
C ILE A 8 -9.01 17.63 -19.97
N SER A 9 -10.33 17.82 -20.03
CA SER A 9 -11.27 17.07 -19.20
C SER A 9 -11.18 15.56 -19.43
N LYS A 10 -11.07 15.12 -20.69
CA LYS A 10 -10.86 13.70 -21.01
C LYS A 10 -9.50 13.19 -20.52
N MET A 11 -8.43 13.96 -20.70
CA MET A 11 -7.09 13.59 -20.22
C MET A 11 -7.08 13.39 -18.69
N ILE A 12 -7.72 14.28 -17.93
CA ILE A 12 -7.82 14.16 -16.46
C ILE A 12 -8.57 12.87 -16.07
N ARG A 13 -9.65 12.51 -16.78
CA ARG A 13 -10.40 11.28 -16.49
C ARG A 13 -9.55 10.03 -16.70
N PHE A 14 -8.86 9.94 -17.84
CA PHE A 14 -7.96 8.83 -18.12
C PHE A 14 -6.77 8.78 -17.17
N SER A 15 -6.18 9.93 -16.82
CA SER A 15 -5.10 10.01 -15.84
C SER A 15 -5.49 9.37 -14.51
N LYS A 16 -6.69 9.68 -13.98
CA LYS A 16 -7.18 9.08 -12.74
C LYS A 16 -7.36 7.56 -12.84
N ILE A 17 -7.86 7.07 -13.97
CA ILE A 17 -8.01 5.62 -14.21
C ILE A 17 -6.64 4.95 -14.26
N ILE A 18 -5.68 5.53 -14.98
CA ILE A 18 -4.32 4.99 -15.09
C ILE A 18 -3.65 4.94 -13.72
N ILE A 19 -3.78 5.99 -12.90
CA ILE A 19 -3.26 6.01 -11.52
C ILE A 19 -3.84 4.86 -10.69
N LEU A 20 -5.15 4.57 -10.80
CA LEU A 20 -5.72 3.42 -10.09
C LEU A 20 -5.20 2.10 -10.62
N LEU A 21 -4.97 1.97 -11.93
CA LEU A 21 -4.35 0.77 -12.50
C LEU A 21 -2.91 0.59 -12.00
N THR A 22 -2.13 1.66 -11.86
CA THR A 22 -0.77 1.54 -11.29
C THR A 22 -0.80 1.10 -9.81
N VAL A 23 -1.76 1.61 -9.03
CA VAL A 23 -1.97 1.19 -7.63
C VAL A 23 -2.40 -0.26 -7.56
N ALA A 24 -3.35 -0.68 -8.40
CA ALA A 24 -3.81 -2.06 -8.49
C ALA A 24 -2.66 -3.01 -8.87
N SER A 25 -1.83 -2.64 -9.86
CA SER A 25 -0.70 -3.45 -10.28
C SER A 25 0.35 -3.57 -9.19
N LEU A 26 0.72 -2.46 -8.53
CA LEU A 26 1.67 -2.49 -7.43
C LEU A 26 1.17 -3.37 -6.29
N ALA A 27 0.00 -3.05 -5.75
CA ALA A 27 -0.58 -3.79 -4.63
C ALA A 27 -0.81 -5.27 -4.99
N GLY A 28 -1.27 -5.54 -6.22
CA GLY A 28 -1.50 -6.92 -6.69
C GLY A 28 -0.21 -7.74 -6.81
N ILE A 29 0.89 -7.14 -7.29
CA ILE A 29 2.20 -7.80 -7.31
C ILE A 29 2.73 -8.03 -5.89
N VAL A 30 2.53 -7.09 -4.98
CA VAL A 30 2.94 -7.24 -3.58
C VAL A 30 2.14 -8.36 -2.90
N VAL A 31 0.81 -8.41 -3.07
CA VAL A 31 -0.03 -9.54 -2.60
C VAL A 31 0.47 -10.85 -3.18
N PHE A 32 0.73 -10.90 -4.48
CA PHE A 32 1.23 -12.10 -5.13
C PHE A 32 2.54 -12.56 -4.49
N GLY A 33 3.52 -11.67 -4.34
CA GLY A 33 4.79 -11.96 -3.68
C GLY A 33 4.61 -12.47 -2.24
N ASN A 34 3.75 -11.81 -1.46
CA ASN A 34 3.44 -12.23 -0.10
C ASN A 34 2.77 -13.60 -0.03
N VAL A 35 1.93 -13.98 -0.99
CA VAL A 35 1.24 -15.27 -0.98
C VAL A 35 2.11 -16.40 -1.55
N THR A 36 2.95 -16.12 -2.55
CA THR A 36 3.78 -17.15 -3.19
C THR A 36 5.12 -17.38 -2.49
N ASP A 37 5.66 -16.34 -1.84
CA ASP A 37 6.89 -16.42 -1.04
C ASP A 37 6.60 -15.96 0.40
N CYS A 38 5.72 -16.70 1.07
CA CYS A 38 5.29 -16.39 2.44
C CYS A 38 6.48 -16.35 3.41
N ASN A 39 7.47 -17.23 3.25
CA ASN A 39 8.53 -17.37 4.24
C ASN A 39 9.47 -16.15 4.26
N SER A 40 9.94 -15.69 3.11
CA SER A 40 10.85 -14.53 3.05
C SER A 40 10.17 -13.26 3.56
N ASN A 41 8.92 -13.04 3.16
CA ASN A 41 8.17 -11.85 3.54
C ASN A 41 7.70 -11.90 5.01
N PHE A 42 7.37 -13.08 5.54
CA PHE A 42 7.11 -13.24 6.96
C PHE A 42 8.36 -12.97 7.80
N GLN A 43 9.54 -13.45 7.35
CA GLN A 43 10.80 -13.17 8.03
C GLN A 43 11.10 -11.66 8.07
N PHE A 44 10.81 -10.94 6.99
CA PHE A 44 10.91 -9.47 6.99
C PHE A 44 10.08 -8.85 8.11
N VAL A 45 8.78 -9.18 8.20
CA VAL A 45 7.90 -8.65 9.26
C VAL A 45 8.39 -9.07 10.65
N SER A 46 8.76 -10.33 10.83
CA SER A 46 9.26 -10.87 12.09
C SER A 46 10.51 -10.12 12.58
N HIS A 47 11.50 -9.91 11.71
CA HIS A 47 12.76 -9.24 12.07
C HIS A 47 12.57 -7.74 12.32
N VAL A 48 11.71 -7.07 11.55
CA VAL A 48 11.36 -5.67 11.81
C VAL A 48 10.68 -5.53 13.18
N MET A 49 9.67 -6.34 13.46
CA MET A 49 8.96 -6.28 14.74
C MET A 49 9.83 -6.70 15.92
N SER A 50 10.74 -7.66 15.73
CA SER A 50 11.64 -8.14 16.78
C SER A 50 12.82 -7.21 17.02
N MET A 51 13.15 -6.34 16.07
CA MET A 51 14.28 -5.40 16.13
C MET A 51 15.62 -6.08 16.45
N ASP A 52 15.78 -7.33 16.01
CA ASP A 52 16.88 -8.24 16.36
C ASP A 52 18.08 -8.13 15.42
N THR A 53 17.94 -7.40 14.30
CA THR A 53 18.97 -7.27 13.25
C THR A 53 19.58 -5.88 13.17
N LYS A 54 19.86 -5.23 14.30
CA LYS A 54 20.53 -3.92 14.35
C LYS A 54 22.06 -4.03 14.49
N PRO A 55 22.84 -3.04 14.00
CA PRO A 55 24.25 -2.91 14.33
C PRO A 55 24.50 -2.70 15.83
N ASP A 56 25.52 -3.36 16.37
CA ASP A 56 25.88 -3.30 17.79
C ASP A 56 26.22 -1.88 18.26
N TYR A 57 26.82 -1.06 17.39
CA TYR A 57 27.22 0.31 17.71
C TYR A 57 26.05 1.25 18.02
N LEU A 58 24.82 0.91 17.64
CA LEU A 58 23.62 1.70 17.95
C LEU A 58 23.12 1.47 19.39
N GLY A 59 23.71 0.53 20.15
CA GLY A 59 23.29 0.22 21.51
C GLY A 59 21.83 -0.23 21.59
N ASN A 60 21.19 -0.04 22.75
CA ASN A 60 19.83 -0.54 23.04
C ASN A 60 18.75 0.57 23.02
N ALA A 61 18.95 1.66 22.29
CA ALA A 61 18.16 2.87 22.49
C ALA A 61 16.64 2.71 22.26
N ILE A 62 16.20 1.87 21.32
CA ILE A 62 14.77 1.70 21.00
C ILE A 62 14.25 0.26 20.99
N VAL A 63 15.08 -0.72 21.36
CA VAL A 63 14.71 -2.15 21.35
C VAL A 63 13.63 -2.51 22.37
N TYR A 64 13.32 -1.64 23.33
CA TYR A 64 12.20 -1.82 24.26
C TYR A 64 10.83 -1.86 23.54
N ARG A 65 10.77 -1.44 22.28
CA ARG A 65 9.57 -1.47 21.42
C ARG A 65 9.37 -2.82 20.74
N ALA A 66 10.37 -3.71 20.82
CA ALA A 66 10.35 -4.99 20.13
C ALA A 66 9.16 -5.84 20.57
N ILE A 67 8.53 -6.48 19.59
CA ILE A 67 7.51 -7.48 19.79
C ILE A 67 8.11 -8.80 19.32
N THR A 68 8.31 -9.75 20.22
CA THR A 68 8.96 -11.03 19.92
C THR A 68 7.97 -12.20 19.81
N SER A 69 6.67 -11.95 20.00
CA SER A 69 5.64 -12.99 19.93
C SER A 69 5.39 -13.42 18.48
N PRO A 70 5.67 -14.69 18.11
CA PRO A 70 5.44 -15.17 16.75
C PRO A 70 3.97 -15.10 16.33
N VAL A 71 3.05 -15.23 17.29
CA VAL A 71 1.61 -15.11 17.04
C VAL A 71 1.26 -13.69 16.57
N ILE A 72 1.85 -12.66 17.20
CA ILE A 72 1.62 -11.27 16.81
C ILE A 72 2.25 -10.99 15.43
N HIS A 73 3.42 -11.55 15.14
CA HIS A 73 4.03 -11.46 13.80
C HIS A 73 3.12 -12.05 12.73
N HIS A 74 2.55 -13.23 12.97
CA HIS A 74 1.63 -13.86 12.01
C HIS A 74 0.37 -13.03 11.80
N ILE A 75 -0.21 -12.49 12.88
CA ILE A 75 -1.37 -11.59 12.79
C ILE A 75 -1.02 -10.35 11.96
N GLY A 76 0.12 -9.71 12.23
CA GLY A 76 0.57 -8.53 11.49
C GLY A 76 0.78 -8.84 10.00
N TYR A 77 1.44 -9.95 9.71
CA TYR A 77 1.70 -10.39 8.34
C TYR A 77 0.41 -10.68 7.55
N ILE A 78 -0.52 -11.42 8.14
CA ILE A 78 -1.83 -11.70 7.51
C ILE A 78 -2.62 -10.41 7.33
N ALA A 79 -2.59 -9.50 8.30
CA ALA A 79 -3.29 -8.21 8.20
C ALA A 79 -2.76 -7.36 7.03
N ILE A 80 -1.44 -7.33 6.82
CA ILE A 80 -0.82 -6.66 5.67
C ILE A 80 -1.36 -7.22 4.36
N ILE A 81 -1.33 -8.55 4.17
CA ILE A 81 -1.81 -9.20 2.94
C ILE A 81 -3.28 -8.91 2.67
N LEU A 82 -4.13 -8.99 3.70
CA LEU A 82 -5.56 -8.70 3.58
C LEU A 82 -5.80 -7.24 3.18
N PHE A 83 -5.02 -6.32 3.72
CA PHE A 83 -5.13 -4.89 3.42
C PHE A 83 -4.63 -4.56 2.01
N GLU A 84 -3.52 -5.15 1.57
CA GLU A 84 -3.03 -5.04 0.19
C GLU A 84 -4.02 -5.63 -0.83
N THR A 85 -4.63 -6.77 -0.48
CA THR A 85 -5.69 -7.39 -1.29
C THR A 85 -6.88 -6.46 -1.41
N PHE A 86 -7.31 -5.86 -0.29
CA PHE A 86 -8.40 -4.89 -0.28
C PHE A 86 -8.09 -3.66 -1.16
N ILE A 87 -6.87 -3.12 -1.07
CA ILE A 87 -6.40 -2.01 -1.91
C ILE A 87 -6.45 -2.39 -3.39
N THR A 88 -5.95 -3.58 -3.74
CA THR A 88 -5.94 -4.11 -5.12
C THR A 88 -7.35 -4.21 -5.69
N LEU A 89 -8.27 -4.85 -4.96
CA LEU A 89 -9.64 -5.07 -5.41
C LEU A 89 -10.42 -3.75 -5.56
N THR A 90 -10.27 -2.85 -4.59
CA THR A 90 -10.92 -1.53 -4.65
C THR A 90 -10.32 -0.63 -5.74
N ALA A 91 -9.01 -0.71 -6.00
CA ALA A 91 -8.35 -0.02 -7.11
C ALA A 91 -8.90 -0.49 -8.46
N LEU A 92 -8.96 -1.81 -8.68
CA LEU A 92 -9.51 -2.40 -9.91
C LEU A 92 -10.98 -2.02 -10.10
N LYS A 93 -11.78 -2.09 -9.03
CA LYS A 93 -13.19 -1.68 -9.09
C LYS A 93 -13.33 -0.20 -9.43
N GLY A 94 -12.55 0.67 -8.78
CA GLY A 94 -12.55 2.11 -9.07
C GLY A 94 -12.12 2.42 -10.51
N ALA A 95 -11.06 1.78 -10.99
CA ALA A 95 -10.60 1.92 -12.37
C ALA A 95 -11.68 1.48 -13.36
N TYR A 96 -12.32 0.34 -13.11
CA TYR A 96 -13.42 -0.19 -13.93
C TYR A 96 -14.63 0.76 -13.96
N ASP A 97 -15.09 1.23 -12.81
CA ASP A 97 -16.25 2.11 -12.70
C ASP A 97 -15.99 3.44 -13.41
N MET A 98 -14.82 4.04 -13.19
CA MET A 98 -14.41 5.28 -13.83
C MET A 98 -14.24 5.10 -15.35
N PHE A 99 -13.72 3.94 -15.79
CA PHE A 99 -13.63 3.63 -17.21
C PHE A 99 -15.01 3.51 -17.85
N LYS A 100 -15.97 2.85 -17.20
CA LYS A 100 -17.37 2.82 -17.69
C LYS A 100 -17.99 4.21 -17.77
N ALA A 101 -17.75 5.06 -16.77
CA ALA A 101 -18.29 6.41 -16.71
C ALA A 101 -17.52 7.46 -17.55
N ARG A 102 -16.43 7.08 -18.25
CA ARG A 102 -15.48 8.02 -18.87
C ARG A 102 -16.09 9.00 -19.88
N ASN A 103 -17.18 8.61 -20.54
CA ASN A 103 -17.90 9.42 -21.53
C ASN A 103 -19.24 9.96 -21.01
N LEU A 104 -19.59 9.70 -19.75
CA LEU A 104 -20.81 10.21 -19.13
C LEU A 104 -20.62 11.67 -18.66
N ASP A 105 -21.69 12.27 -18.14
CA ASP A 105 -21.65 13.61 -17.56
C ASP A 105 -20.70 13.70 -16.34
N ALA A 106 -20.46 14.93 -15.88
CA ALA A 106 -19.51 15.19 -14.80
C ALA A 106 -19.95 14.58 -13.46
N GLN A 107 -21.25 14.55 -13.16
CA GLN A 107 -21.77 14.02 -11.90
C GLN A 107 -21.65 12.49 -11.85
N SER A 108 -22.01 11.82 -12.96
CA SER A 108 -21.86 10.36 -13.08
C SER A 108 -20.40 9.93 -12.90
N PHE A 109 -19.45 10.64 -13.54
CA PHE A 109 -18.02 10.36 -13.34
C PHE A 109 -17.56 10.69 -11.92
N HIS A 110 -18.13 11.72 -11.28
CA HIS A 110 -17.79 12.05 -9.90
C HIS A 110 -18.14 10.91 -8.95
N ASN A 111 -19.32 10.34 -9.10
CA ASN A 111 -19.80 9.22 -8.26
C ASN A 111 -18.99 7.94 -8.52
N ALA A 112 -18.52 7.71 -9.74
CA ALA A 112 -17.67 6.57 -10.08
C ALA A 112 -16.31 6.55 -9.36
N LYS A 113 -15.87 7.66 -8.75
CA LYS A 113 -14.57 7.74 -8.05
C LYS A 113 -14.56 7.07 -6.68
N ILE A 114 -15.69 6.69 -6.10
CA ILE A 114 -15.79 6.26 -4.68
C ILE A 114 -14.76 5.17 -4.34
N PHE A 115 -14.74 4.07 -5.10
CA PHE A 115 -13.77 2.98 -4.86
C PHE A 115 -12.33 3.40 -5.12
N GLY A 116 -12.10 4.30 -6.07
CA GLY A 116 -10.78 4.88 -6.32
C GLY A 116 -10.25 5.70 -5.14
N ILE A 117 -11.12 6.50 -4.51
CA ILE A 117 -10.77 7.28 -3.32
C ILE A 117 -10.45 6.36 -2.15
N VAL A 118 -11.31 5.36 -1.88
CA VAL A 118 -11.08 4.36 -0.83
C VAL A 118 -9.73 3.67 -1.02
N SER A 119 -9.46 3.18 -2.24
CA SER A 119 -8.20 2.50 -2.54
C SER A 119 -6.98 3.39 -2.31
N LEU A 120 -7.01 4.64 -2.81
CA LEU A 120 -5.90 5.58 -2.63
C LEU A 120 -5.69 5.96 -1.16
N THR A 121 -6.76 6.14 -0.39
CA THR A 121 -6.66 6.39 1.06
C THR A 121 -6.04 5.19 1.78
N CYS A 122 -6.50 3.97 1.49
CA CYS A 122 -5.92 2.76 2.08
C CYS A 122 -4.46 2.56 1.65
N CYS A 123 -4.11 2.85 0.40
CA CYS A 123 -2.74 2.85 -0.08
C CYS A 123 -1.86 3.82 0.74
N CYS A 124 -2.34 5.03 1.01
CA CYS A 124 -1.60 5.96 1.88
C CYS A 124 -1.44 5.43 3.31
N ILE A 125 -2.50 4.86 3.90
CA ILE A 125 -2.44 4.29 5.25
C ILE A 125 -1.44 3.14 5.32
N LEU A 126 -1.43 2.24 4.33
CA LEU A 126 -0.51 1.12 4.35
C LEU A 126 0.93 1.58 4.16
N TRP A 127 1.24 2.23 3.03
CA TRP A 127 2.63 2.53 2.69
C TRP A 127 3.21 3.71 3.47
N PHE A 128 2.46 4.79 3.70
CA PHE A 128 3.00 5.94 4.45
C PHE A 128 2.84 5.77 5.95
N PHE A 129 1.74 5.23 6.46
CA PHE A 129 1.58 5.09 7.90
C PHE A 129 2.15 3.77 8.43
N ALA A 130 1.69 2.61 7.94
CA ALA A 130 2.17 1.33 8.48
C ALA A 130 3.66 1.07 8.15
N PHE A 131 4.11 1.30 6.92
CA PHE A 131 5.52 1.08 6.57
C PHE A 131 6.44 2.22 6.99
N GLN A 132 6.15 3.49 6.67
CA GLN A 132 7.08 4.57 7.05
C GLN A 132 6.98 4.93 8.53
N VAL A 133 5.79 5.24 9.06
CA VAL A 133 5.68 5.67 10.47
C VAL A 133 5.90 4.51 11.45
N VAL A 134 5.32 3.33 11.19
CA VAL A 134 5.43 2.21 12.14
C VAL A 134 6.66 1.35 11.88
N ALA A 135 6.83 0.75 10.69
CA ALA A 135 7.97 -0.12 10.46
C ALA A 135 9.31 0.65 10.44
N ALA A 136 9.41 1.72 9.66
CA ALA A 136 10.65 2.49 9.54
C ALA A 136 10.99 3.26 10.82
N GLU A 137 10.08 4.08 11.35
CA GLU A 137 10.42 4.98 12.47
C GLU A 137 10.19 4.35 13.85
N TRP A 138 9.04 3.70 14.09
CA TRP A 138 8.77 3.11 15.41
C TRP A 138 9.65 1.89 15.69
N PHE A 139 9.71 0.94 14.75
CA PHE A 139 10.55 -0.27 14.84
C PHE A 139 11.97 -0.08 14.32
N GLY A 140 12.29 1.04 13.67
CA GLY A 140 13.65 1.31 13.21
C GLY A 140 14.13 0.33 12.14
N MET A 141 13.26 -0.05 11.20
CA MET A 141 13.59 -0.95 10.07
C MET A 141 14.88 -0.53 9.34
N TRP A 142 15.10 0.79 9.20
CA TRP A 142 16.32 1.36 8.60
C TRP A 142 17.63 0.98 9.32
N MET A 143 17.57 0.55 10.58
CA MET A 143 18.75 0.11 11.33
C MET A 143 19.29 -1.21 10.79
N SER A 144 18.44 -2.07 10.21
CA SER A 144 18.89 -3.36 9.70
C SER A 144 19.73 -3.21 8.43
N LYS A 145 20.73 -4.08 8.24
CA LYS A 145 21.44 -4.16 6.95
C LYS A 145 20.73 -5.06 5.95
N VAL A 146 19.91 -5.98 6.43
CA VAL A 146 19.27 -7.04 5.65
C VAL A 146 17.77 -6.77 5.48
N TRP A 147 17.13 -6.24 6.50
CA TRP A 147 15.67 -6.07 6.59
C TRP A 147 15.29 -4.59 6.70
N ASN A 148 15.69 -3.77 5.71
CA ASN A 148 15.58 -2.31 5.76
C ASN A 148 14.53 -1.66 4.86
N GLY A 149 13.76 -2.46 4.10
CA GLY A 149 12.62 -2.00 3.31
C GLY A 149 13.01 -1.20 2.08
#